data_AF-A0A420YU71-F1
#
_entry.id   AF-A0A420YU71-F1
#
_cell.length_a   1.000
_cell.length_b   1.000
_cell.length_c   1.000
_cell.angle_alpha   90.00
_cell.angle_beta   90.00
_cell.angle_gamma   90.00
#
_symmetry.space_group_name_H-M   'P 1'
#
loop_
_entity.id
_entity.type
_entity.pdbx_description
1 polymer ?
#
loop_
_entity_poly.entity_id
_entity_poly.type
_entity_poly.pdbx_seq_one_letter_code
_entity_poly.pdbx_strand_id
1 'polypeptide(L)' 'MVLKDFDKNLEKYAKLLISTGINVQPGHTVNIVIDVDQAPLARLLVKE' A
#
# COMPACT_ATOMS: atom_id res chain seq x y z
N MET A 1 -17.59 5.79 -14.27
CA MET A 1 -16.60 5.57 -13.20
C MET A 1 -17.32 5.55 -11.87
N VAL A 2 -17.28 4.43 -11.14
CA VAL A 2 -18.12 4.17 -9.96
C VAL A 2 -17.48 4.67 -8.65
N LEU A 3 -16.16 4.91 -8.62
CA LEU A 3 -15.46 5.50 -7.47
C LEU A 3 -14.74 6.80 -7.87
N LYS A 4 -15.02 7.88 -7.15
CA LYS A 4 -14.28 9.14 -7.28
C LYS A 4 -12.93 9.01 -6.56
N ASP A 5 -11.90 9.66 -7.10
CA ASP A 5 -10.57 9.77 -6.49
C ASP A 5 -9.94 8.42 -6.11
N PHE A 6 -10.12 7.39 -6.93
CA PHE A 6 -9.63 6.04 -6.66
C PHE A 6 -8.13 6.03 -6.34
N ASP A 7 -7.30 6.67 -7.16
CA ASP A 7 -5.84 6.67 -6.98
C ASP A 7 -5.43 7.32 -5.65
N LYS A 8 -6.04 8.45 -5.28
CA LYS A 8 -5.80 9.11 -4.00
C LYS A 8 -6.22 8.24 -2.81
N ASN A 9 -7.34 7.54 -2.95
CA ASN A 9 -7.82 6.63 -1.92
C ASN A 9 -6.92 5.38 -1.81
N LEU A 10 -6.36 4.91 -2.94
CA LEU A 10 -5.42 3.79 -2.98
C LEU A 10 -4.09 4.15 -2.29
N GLU A 11 -3.56 5.35 -2.51
CA GLU A 11 -2.39 5.87 -1.79
C GLU A 11 -2.65 5.97 -0.28
N LYS A 12 -3.79 6.55 0.10
CA LYS A 12 -4.19 6.61 1.52
C LYS A 12 -4.30 5.22 2.14
N TYR A 13 -4.81 4.26 1.38
CA TYR A 13 -4.94 2.87 1.82
C TYR A 13 -3.58 2.20 2.01
N ALA A 14 -2.64 2.38 1.08
CA ALA A 14 -1.28 1.87 1.21
C ALA A 14 -0.60 2.41 2.49
N LYS A 15 -0.72 3.72 2.74
CA LYS A 15 -0.21 4.35 3.96
C LYS A 15 -0.80 3.76 5.24
N LEU A 16 -2.11 3.50 5.24
CA LEU A 16 -2.78 2.89 6.39
C LEU A 16 -2.23 1.49 6.67
N LEU A 17 -2.04 0.66 5.62
CA LEU A 17 -1.51 -0.69 5.77
C LEU A 17 -0.09 -0.72 6.33
N ILE A 18 0.80 0.16 5.85
CA ILE A 18 2.21 0.18 6.28
C ILE A 18 2.37 0.80 7.67
N SER A 19 1.79 1.98 7.90
CA SER A 19 1.99 2.74 9.14
C SER A 19 1.15 2.24 10.32
N THR A 20 -0.08 1.79 10.07
CA THR A 20 -1.02 1.43 11.13
C THR A 20 -1.30 -0.07 11.17
N GLY A 21 -1.41 -0.71 10.00
CA GLY A 21 -1.67 -2.16 9.92
C GLY A 21 -0.48 -2.99 10.39
N ILE A 22 0.63 -2.92 9.64
CA ILE A 22 1.88 -3.64 9.96
C ILE A 22 2.76 -2.83 10.91
N ASN A 23 2.61 -1.49 10.91
CA ASN A 23 3.40 -0.56 11.69
C ASN A 23 4.91 -0.75 11.48
N VAL A 24 5.34 -0.57 10.22
CA VAL A 24 6.75 -0.72 9.83
C VAL A 24 7.62 0.28 10.59
N GLN A 25 8.73 -0.20 11.13
CA GLN A 25 9.71 0.61 11.87
C GLN A 25 11.08 0.54 11.19
N PRO A 26 11.97 1.51 11.43
CA PRO A 26 13.33 1.48 10.90
C PRO A 26 14.04 0.16 11.24
N GLY A 27 14.61 -0.48 10.21
CA GLY A 27 15.31 -1.76 10.34
C GLY A 27 14.44 -3.00 10.12
N HIS A 28 13.11 -2.85 9.99
CA HIS A 28 12.25 -3.98 9.60
C HIS A 28 12.48 -4.38 8.13
N THR A 29 12.49 -5.68 7.88
CA THR A 29 12.33 -6.22 6.53
C THR A 29 10.89 -6.69 6.36
N VAL A 30 10.19 -6.15 5.37
CA VAL A 30 8.78 -6.44 5.13
C VAL A 30 8.66 -7.39 3.94
N ASN A 31 7.90 -8.48 4.11
CA ASN A 31 7.54 -9.38 3.03
C ASN A 31 6.10 -9.11 2.58
N ILE A 32 5.90 -8.78 1.30
CA ILE A 32 4.58 -8.48 0.74
C ILE A 32 4.24 -9.57 -0.27
N VAL A 33 3.22 -10.36 0.04
CA VAL A 33 2.63 -11.33 -0.89
C VAL A 33 1.38 -10.70 -1.46
N ILE A 34 1.38 -10.47 -2.77
CA ILE A 34 0.30 -9.77 -3.46
C ILE A 34 0.17 -10.33 -4.89
N ASP A 35 -1.05 -10.32 -5.42
CA ASP A 35 -1.33 -10.74 -6.80
C ASP A 35 -0.66 -9.80 -7.81
N VAL A 36 -0.25 -10.36 -8.97
CA VAL A 36 0.43 -9.61 -10.04
C VAL A 36 -0.45 -8.50 -10.63
N ASP A 37 -1.77 -8.69 -10.66
CA ASP A 37 -2.72 -7.69 -11.17
C ASP A 37 -2.81 -6.45 -10.24
N GLN A 38 -2.38 -6.59 -8.98
CA GLN A 38 -2.34 -5.52 -7.99
C GLN A 38 -0.99 -4.79 -7.95
N ALA A 39 -0.19 -4.90 -9.01
CA ALA A 39 1.09 -4.20 -9.13
C ALA A 39 1.02 -2.69 -8.82
N PRO A 40 -0.05 -1.93 -9.18
CA PRO A 40 -0.15 -0.52 -8.80
C PRO A 40 -0.14 -0.29 -7.28
N LEU A 41 -0.87 -1.11 -6.51
CA LEU A 41 -0.89 -1.02 -5.05
C LEU A 41 0.44 -1.47 -4.45
N ALA A 42 1.05 -2.54 -4.97
CA ALA A 42 2.34 -3.03 -4.51
C ALA A 42 3.43 -1.93 -4.56
N ARG A 43 3.45 -1.14 -5.65
CA ARG A 43 4.39 -0.02 -5.81
C ARG A 43 4.17 1.07 -4.77
N LEU A 44 2.91 1.34 -4.38
CA LEU A 44 2.59 2.32 -3.35
C LEU A 44 3.01 1.82 -1.96
N LEU A 45 2.82 0.53 -1.66
CA LEU A 45 3.21 -0.08 -0.38
C LEU A 45 4.73 -0.07 -0.16
N VAL A 46 5.54 -0.19 -1.20
CA VAL A 46 7.02 -0.15 -1.11
C VAL A 46 7.55 1.28 -1.02
N LYS A 47 6.79 2.26 -1.51
CA LYS A 47 7.19 3.68 -1.51
C LYS A 47 6.99 4.33 -0.13
N GLU A 48 5.99 3.90 0.62
CA GLU A 48 5.68 4.39 1.97
C GLU A 48 6.67 3.85 3.02
#